data_AF-A0A1B1KFV2-F1
#
_entry.id   AF-A0A1B1KFV2-F1
#
_cell.length_a   1.000
_cell.length_b   1.000
_cell.length_c   1.000
_cell.angle_alpha   90.00
_cell.angle_beta   90.00
_cell.angle_gamma   90.00
#
_symmetry.space_group_name_H-M   'P 1'
#
loop_
_entity.id
_entity.type
_entity.pdbx_description
1 polymer ?
#
loop_
_entity_poly.entity_id
_entity_poly.type
_entity_poly.pdbx_seq_one_letter_code
_entity_poly.pdbx_strand_id
1 'polypeptide(L)'
;MPRLKGGPSITANEAAACRRCNADRGHTGPVDWLAQCRSRHGWAPQSSLLATLLNALDAELDHVGGHRRAKRYLSGQLRRCRNSP
;
A
#
# COMPACT_ATOMS: atom_id res chain seq x y z
N MET A 1 1.03 -3.95 2.30
CA MET A 1 2.16 -4.29 1.38
C MET A 1 2.25 -5.80 1.19
N PRO A 2 2.49 -6.32 -0.03
CA PRO A 2 2.66 -7.76 -0.25
C PRO A 2 3.86 -8.34 0.50
N ARG A 3 3.71 -9.51 1.14
CA ARG A 3 4.79 -10.21 1.86
C ARG A 3 6.00 -10.48 0.97
N LEU A 4 5.79 -10.86 -0.29
CA LEU A 4 6.86 -11.08 -1.30
C LEU A 4 7.76 -9.84 -1.51
N LYS A 5 7.21 -8.64 -1.29
CA LYS A 5 7.93 -7.36 -1.41
C LYS A 5 8.54 -6.89 -0.08
N GLY A 6 8.50 -7.73 0.96
CA GLY A 6 8.97 -7.43 2.31
C GLY A 6 7.89 -6.88 3.23
N GLY A 7 6.60 -6.97 2.85
CA GLY A 7 5.49 -6.59 3.73
C GLY A 7 5.48 -7.41 5.03
N PRO A 8 5.48 -6.77 6.21
CA PRO A 8 5.44 -7.46 7.50
C PRO A 8 4.04 -8.00 7.82
N SER A 9 3.96 -9.07 8.60
CA SER A 9 2.71 -9.62 9.13
C SER A 9 2.30 -8.90 10.41
N ILE A 10 1.93 -7.62 10.29
CA ILE A 10 1.49 -6.76 11.41
C ILE A 10 0.18 -6.08 11.04
N THR A 11 -0.63 -5.73 12.04
CA THR A 11 -1.95 -5.11 11.82
C THR A 11 -1.89 -3.86 10.96
N ALA A 12 -0.87 -3.01 11.14
CA ALA A 12 -0.70 -1.79 10.35
C ALA A 12 -0.47 -2.05 8.85
N ASN A 13 -0.10 -3.28 8.45
CA ASN A 13 0.10 -3.66 7.06
C ASN A 13 -1.16 -4.27 6.41
N GLU A 14 -2.24 -4.42 7.18
CA GLU A 14 -3.52 -4.99 6.73
C GLU A 14 -4.56 -3.90 6.43
N ALA A 15 -5.46 -4.18 5.48
CA ALA A 15 -6.55 -3.28 5.12
C ALA A 15 -7.78 -4.10 4.70
N ALA A 16 -8.97 -3.63 5.08
CA ALA A 16 -10.22 -4.28 4.71
C ALA A 16 -10.44 -4.21 3.18
N ALA A 17 -10.84 -5.33 2.59
CA ALA A 17 -11.17 -5.42 1.18
C ALA A 17 -12.24 -6.49 0.95
N CYS A 18 -13.13 -6.27 -0.02
CA CYS A 18 -14.04 -7.32 -0.44
C CYS A 18 -13.28 -8.43 -1.18
N ARG A 19 -13.87 -9.63 -1.25
CA ARG A 19 -13.24 -10.81 -1.89
C ARG A 19 -12.75 -10.52 -3.32
N ARG A 20 -13.55 -9.83 -4.13
CA ARG A 20 -13.21 -9.49 -5.52
C ARG A 20 -11.98 -8.58 -5.60
N CYS A 21 -11.99 -7.45 -4.89
CA CYS A 21 -10.88 -6.51 -4.93
C CYS A 21 -9.59 -7.12 -4.36
N ASN A 22 -9.68 -7.94 -3.32
CA ASN A 22 -8.51 -8.61 -2.76
C ASN A 22 -7.92 -9.64 -3.73
N ALA A 23 -8.77 -10.42 -4.42
CA ALA A 23 -8.35 -11.37 -5.43
C ALA A 23 -7.70 -10.67 -6.64
N ASP A 24 -8.36 -9.66 -7.22
CA ASP A 24 -7.86 -8.90 -8.37
C ASP A 24 -6.50 -8.24 -8.09
N ARG A 25 -6.31 -7.69 -6.88
CA ARG A 25 -5.06 -7.01 -6.52
C ARG A 25 -3.87 -7.97 -6.53
N GLY A 26 -4.05 -9.22 -6.05
CA GLY A 26 -2.98 -10.21 -5.94
C GLY A 26 -1.75 -9.69 -5.18
N HIS A 27 -0.57 -9.80 -5.79
CA HIS A 27 0.69 -9.26 -5.24
C HIS A 27 1.06 -7.87 -5.77
N THR A 28 0.12 -7.18 -6.41
CA THR A 28 0.30 -5.80 -6.90
C THR A 28 0.61 -4.86 -5.74
N GLY A 29 1.55 -3.93 -5.95
CA GLY A 29 1.91 -2.92 -4.96
C GLY A 29 0.76 -1.93 -4.73
N PRO A 30 0.66 -1.30 -3.56
CA PRO A 30 -0.46 -0.40 -3.26
C PRO A 30 -0.63 0.72 -4.30
N VAL A 31 0.46 1.37 -4.72
CA VAL A 31 0.38 2.47 -5.70
C VAL A 31 0.14 1.96 -7.13
N ASP A 32 0.69 0.81 -7.49
CA ASP A 32 0.39 0.16 -8.78
C ASP A 32 -1.09 -0.23 -8.88
N TRP A 33 -1.65 -0.72 -7.77
CA TRP A 33 -3.06 -1.07 -7.70
C TRP A 33 -3.96 0.15 -7.77
N LEU A 34 -3.61 1.24 -7.08
CA LEU A 34 -4.30 2.52 -7.21
C LEU A 34 -4.35 2.99 -8.68
N ALA A 35 -3.23 2.90 -9.41
CA ALA A 35 -3.17 3.26 -10.82
C ALA A 35 -4.09 2.38 -11.69
N GLN A 36 -4.10 1.06 -11.46
CA GLN A 36 -5.02 0.15 -12.14
C GLN A 36 -6.50 0.44 -11.81
N CYS A 37 -6.81 0.80 -10.57
CA CYS A 37 -8.18 1.20 -10.22
C CYS A 37 -8.59 2.49 -10.94
N ARG A 38 -7.67 3.46 -11.08
CA ARG A 38 -7.92 4.73 -11.80
C ARG A 38 -8.16 4.52 -13.30
N SER A 39 -7.53 3.51 -13.91
CA SER A 39 -7.75 3.19 -15.31
C SER A 39 -9.07 2.43 -15.58
N ARG A 40 -9.80 2.02 -14.53
CA ARG A 40 -11.10 1.34 -14.67
C ARG A 40 -12.23 2.37 -14.74
N HIS A 41 -13.02 2.32 -15.80
CA HIS A 41 -14.19 3.18 -15.94
C HIS A 41 -15.18 2.98 -14.78
N GLY A 42 -15.66 4.08 -14.21
CA GLY A 42 -16.64 4.08 -13.12
C GLY A 42 -16.07 3.77 -11.73
N TRP A 43 -14.74 3.70 -11.57
CA TRP A 43 -14.10 3.53 -10.26
C TRP A 43 -13.61 4.86 -9.71
N ALA A 44 -13.85 5.10 -8.42
CA ALA A 44 -13.37 6.29 -7.69
C ALA A 44 -12.47 5.87 -6.51
N PRO A 45 -11.23 5.41 -6.79
CA PRO A 45 -10.33 4.97 -5.72
C PRO A 45 -9.86 6.14 -4.86
N GLN A 46 -9.77 5.90 -3.55
CA GLN A 46 -9.41 6.92 -2.56
C GLN A 46 -7.89 7.02 -2.38
N SER A 47 -7.25 7.91 -3.15
CA SER A 47 -5.80 8.13 -3.07
C SER A 47 -5.35 8.70 -1.71
N SER A 48 -6.13 9.61 -1.12
CA SER A 48 -5.86 10.19 0.19
C SER A 48 -5.85 9.13 1.30
N LEU A 49 -6.86 8.24 1.32
CA LEU A 49 -6.90 7.13 2.27
C LEU A 49 -5.70 6.21 2.12
N LEU A 50 -5.29 5.90 0.89
CA LEU A 50 -4.08 5.09 0.67
C LEU A 50 -2.83 5.78 1.25
N ALA A 51 -2.66 7.08 1.00
CA ALA A 51 -1.54 7.83 1.54
C ALA A 51 -1.54 7.82 3.08
N THR A 52 -2.71 8.00 3.72
CA THR A 52 -2.87 7.92 5.18
C THR A 52 -2.43 6.55 5.71
N LEU A 53 -2.89 5.46 5.11
CA LEU A 53 -2.51 4.10 5.54
C LEU A 53 -1.01 3.82 5.34
N LEU A 54 -0.41 4.30 4.26
CA LEU A 54 1.03 4.13 4.02
C LEU A 54 1.88 4.93 5.03
N ASN A 55 1.47 6.15 5.37
CA ASN A 55 2.15 6.94 6.41
C ASN A 55 1.99 6.31 7.80
N ALA A 56 0.82 5.77 8.13
CA ALA A 56 0.60 5.06 9.39
C ALA A 56 1.50 3.81 9.51
N LEU A 57 1.63 3.05 8.42
CA LEU A 57 2.57 1.93 8.38
C LEU A 57 4.03 2.39 8.54
N ASP A 58 4.42 3.52 7.95
CA ASP A 58 5.78 4.04 8.07
C ASP A 58 6.12 4.39 9.52
N ALA A 59 5.20 5.08 10.21
CA ALA A 59 5.32 5.39 11.62
C ALA A 59 5.40 4.13 12.51
N GLU A 60 4.61 3.10 12.22
CA GLU A 60 4.66 1.83 12.95
C GLU A 60 6.01 1.12 12.76
N LEU A 61 6.55 1.11 11.54
CA LEU A 61 7.87 0.52 11.27
C LEU A 61 9.01 1.31 11.90
N ASP A 62 8.85 2.62 12.05
CA ASP A 62 9.76 3.47 12.82
C ASP A 62 9.73 3.15 14.31
N HIS A 63 8.55 2.96 14.88
CA HIS A 63 8.39 2.60 16.29
C HIS A 63 8.93 1.20 16.61
N VAL A 64 8.54 0.18 15.86
CA VAL A 64 8.89 -1.23 16.18
C VAL A 64 10.37 -1.52 15.88
N GLY A 65 10.98 -0.78 14.96
CA GLY A 65 12.33 -1.08 14.50
C GLY A 65 12.41 -2.41 13.74
N GLY A 66 13.61 -2.77 13.27
CA GLY A 66 13.73 -3.88 12.32
C GLY A 66 13.03 -3.54 10.98
N HIS A 67 12.81 -4.52 10.09
CA HIS A 67 12.11 -4.31 8.82
C HIS A 67 12.78 -3.40 7.76
N ARG A 68 14.12 -3.35 7.68
CA ARG A 68 14.87 -2.57 6.67
C ARG A 68 14.36 -2.75 5.24
N ARG A 69 14.05 -3.99 4.83
CA ARG A 69 13.50 -4.30 3.49
C ARG A 69 12.11 -3.70 3.29
N ALA A 70 11.25 -3.77 4.30
CA ALA A 70 9.91 -3.19 4.25
C ALA A 70 9.98 -1.66 4.13
N LYS A 71 10.79 -1.01 4.96
CA LYS A 71 11.01 0.44 4.92
C LYS A 71 11.48 0.91 3.54
N ARG A 72 12.50 0.26 2.97
CA ARG A 72 12.99 0.60 1.62
C ARG A 72 11.88 0.52 0.57
N TYR A 73 11.04 -0.51 0.61
CA TYR A 73 9.92 -0.63 -0.32
C TYR A 73 8.84 0.43 -0.06
N LEU A 74 8.49 0.67 1.20
CA LEU A 74 7.47 1.63 1.61
C LEU A 74 7.84 3.07 1.24
N SER A 75 9.07 3.50 1.48
CA SER A 75 9.54 4.84 1.08
C SER A 75 9.40 5.05 -0.44
N GLY A 76 9.66 3.99 -1.23
CA GLY A 76 9.42 4.02 -2.67
C GLY A 76 7.93 4.16 -3.05
N GLN A 77 7.03 3.50 -2.32
CA GLN A 77 5.58 3.65 -2.50
C GLN A 77 5.12 5.05 -2.09
N LEU A 78 5.57 5.60 -0.95
CA LEU A 78 5.22 6.95 -0.49
C LEU A 78 5.64 8.02 -1.49
N ARG A 79 6.89 7.95 -2.00
CA ARG A 79 7.37 8.88 -3.04
C ARG A 79 6.49 8.83 -4.28
N ARG A 80 6.14 7.63 -4.76
CA ARG A 80 5.26 7.47 -5.93
C ARG A 80 3.84 7.97 -5.67
N CYS A 81 3.31 7.73 -4.48
CA CYS A 81 1.97 8.17 -4.09
C CYS A 81 1.87 9.71 -4.11
N ARG A 82 2.91 10.40 -3.65
CA ARG A 82 2.99 11.89 -3.69
C ARG A 82 3.06 12.44 -5.12
N ASN A 83 3.65 11.68 -6.04
CA ASN A 83 3.83 12.08 -7.43
C ASN A 83 2.73 11.53 -8.38
N SER A 84 1.75 10.81 -7.85
CA SER A 84 0.65 10.28 -8.65
C SER A 84 -0.54 11.24 -8.55
N PRO A 85 -0.95 11.92 -9.65
CA PRO A 85 -2.12 12.79 -9.67
C PRO A 85 -3.38 11.98 -9.33
#